data_AF-A0A9N9JU04-F1
#
_entry.id   AF-A0A9N9JU04-F1
#
_cell.length_a   1.000
_cell.length_b   1.000
_cell.length_c   1.000
_cell.angle_alpha   90.00
_cell.angle_beta   90.00
_cell.angle_gamma   90.00
#
_symmetry.space_group_name_H-M   'P 1'
#
loop_
_entity.id
_entity.type
_entity.pdbx_description
1 polymer ?
#
loop_
_entity_poly.entity_id
_entity_poly.type
_entity_poly.pdbx_seq_one_letter_code
_entity_poly.pdbx_strand_id
1 'polypeptide(L)'
;LTMYNEDEVLFARTFHGVVKNIVHLCSRDRSRVWGKDGWKKVVVCVVSDGRSKINRRTLAYLAGIGVYQDGIAKNYVESIKEDGSKTKKEVTAHIYEYTTQISFDAEMKMKTEELVPIQ
;
A
#
# COMPACT_ATOMS: atom_id res chain seq x y z
N LEU A 1 -5.02 7.46 1.00
CA LEU A 1 -5.46 7.04 2.34
C LEU A 1 -4.47 7.61 3.35
N THR A 2 -4.86 8.65 4.08
CA THR A 2 -4.04 9.22 5.16
C THR A 2 -4.36 8.50 6.46
N MET A 3 -3.35 8.12 7.23
CA MET A 3 -3.50 7.38 8.47
C MET A 3 -2.47 7.79 9.53
N TYR A 4 -2.85 7.73 10.80
CA TYR A 4 -1.98 7.99 11.95
C TYR A 4 -1.77 6.73 12.79
N ASN A 5 -2.79 6.31 13.55
CA ASN A 5 -2.75 5.20 14.51
C ASN A 5 -3.97 4.28 14.45
N GLU A 6 -4.75 4.35 13.36
CA GLU A 6 -5.91 3.51 13.14
C GLU A 6 -5.53 2.03 13.29
N ASP A 7 -6.40 1.29 13.97
CA ASP A 7 -6.26 -0.16 14.05
C ASP A 7 -6.49 -0.82 12.68
N GLU A 8 -6.14 -2.10 12.63
CA GLU A 8 -6.22 -2.91 11.44
C GLU A 8 -7.64 -2.99 10.88
N VAL A 9 -8.66 -2.97 11.75
CA VAL A 9 -10.07 -3.14 11.37
C VAL A 9 -10.58 -1.89 10.65
N LEU A 10 -10.29 -0.72 11.20
CA LEU A 10 -10.65 0.57 10.60
C LEU A 10 -9.91 0.79 9.27
N PHE A 11 -8.62 0.44 9.23
CA PHE A 11 -7.84 0.47 8.00
C PHE A 11 -8.40 -0.51 6.96
N ALA A 12 -8.63 -1.76 7.32
CA ALA A 12 -9.17 -2.81 6.45
C ALA A 12 -10.52 -2.41 5.86
N ARG A 13 -11.43 -1.88 6.68
CA ARG A 13 -12.75 -1.41 6.21
C ARG A 13 -12.61 -0.35 5.12
N THR A 14 -11.69 0.60 5.31
CA THR A 14 -11.46 1.69 4.35
C THR A 14 -10.78 1.17 3.08
N PHE A 15 -9.71 0.40 3.22
CA PHE A 15 -8.94 -0.14 2.11
C PHE A 15 -9.77 -1.12 1.28
N HIS A 16 -10.52 -2.02 1.92
CA HIS A 16 -11.42 -2.95 1.24
C HIS A 16 -12.55 -2.23 0.48
N GLY A 17 -13.04 -1.09 0.99
CA GLY A 17 -13.95 -0.22 0.24
C GLY A 17 -13.33 0.33 -1.04
N VAL A 18 -12.07 0.77 -1.00
CA VAL A 18 -11.31 1.21 -2.18
C VAL A 18 -11.16 0.05 -3.18
N VAL A 19 -10.77 -1.13 -2.72
CA VAL A 19 -10.65 -2.36 -3.53
C VAL A 19 -11.97 -2.66 -4.26
N LYS A 20 -13.09 -2.68 -3.54
CA LYS A 20 -14.44 -2.92 -4.13
C LYS A 20 -14.79 -1.89 -5.20
N ASN A 21 -14.45 -0.63 -4.99
CA ASN A 21 -14.69 0.42 -5.98
C ASN A 21 -13.86 0.18 -7.25
N ILE A 22 -12.59 -0.20 -7.13
CA ILE A 22 -11.73 -0.51 -8.29
C ILE A 22 -12.25 -1.73 -9.05
N VAL A 23 -12.68 -2.78 -8.34
CA VAL A 23 -13.34 -3.95 -8.94
C VAL A 23 -14.60 -3.52 -9.70
N HIS A 24 -15.44 -2.69 -9.09
CA HIS A 24 -16.64 -2.16 -9.73
C HIS A 24 -16.33 -1.35 -11.00
N LEU A 25 -15.27 -0.53 -10.99
CA LEU A 25 -14.82 0.17 -12.20
C LEU A 25 -14.39 -0.83 -13.27
N CYS A 26 -13.72 -1.91 -12.90
CA CYS A 26 -13.26 -2.92 -13.85
C CYS A 26 -14.39 -3.77 -14.44
N SER A 27 -15.53 -3.88 -13.75
CA SER A 27 -16.70 -4.61 -14.24
C SER A 27 -17.58 -3.81 -15.20
N ARG A 28 -17.28 -2.52 -15.46
CA ARG A 28 -18.07 -1.66 -16.35
C ARG A 28 -17.81 -2.01 -17.81
N ASP A 29 -18.80 -2.59 -18.49
CA ASP A 29 -18.76 -3.01 -19.89
C ASP A 29 -19.16 -1.88 -20.88
N ARG A 30 -20.01 -0.94 -20.44
CA ARG A 30 -20.53 0.17 -21.27
C ARG A 30 -19.83 1.51 -21.04
N SER A 31 -18.64 1.52 -20.46
CA SER A 31 -17.87 2.74 -20.23
C SER A 31 -16.78 2.91 -21.28
N ARG A 32 -16.60 4.15 -21.76
CA ARG A 32 -15.45 4.50 -22.63
C ARG A 32 -14.13 4.61 -21.84
N VAL A 33 -14.21 4.80 -20.53
CA VAL A 33 -13.05 5.04 -19.66
C VAL A 33 -12.73 3.80 -18.82
N TRP A 34 -13.76 3.14 -18.32
CA TRP A 34 -13.65 2.00 -17.40
C TRP A 34 -13.95 0.68 -18.12
N GLY A 35 -13.46 -0.43 -17.59
CA GLY A 35 -13.51 -1.75 -18.23
C GLY A 35 -12.46 -2.67 -17.62
N LYS A 36 -12.26 -3.88 -18.16
CA LYS A 36 -11.40 -4.92 -17.55
C LYS A 36 -10.00 -4.43 -17.11
N ASP A 37 -9.42 -3.49 -17.84
CA ASP A 37 -8.12 -2.88 -17.56
C ASP A 37 -8.18 -1.56 -16.76
N GLY A 38 -9.34 -1.21 -16.20
CA GLY A 38 -9.58 0.05 -15.49
C GLY A 38 -8.67 0.25 -14.29
N TRP A 39 -8.23 -0.85 -13.66
CA TRP A 39 -7.30 -0.84 -12.54
C TRP A 39 -5.95 -0.21 -12.90
N LYS A 40 -5.47 -0.33 -14.15
CA LYS A 40 -4.21 0.28 -14.62
C LYS A 40 -4.22 1.81 -14.58
N LYS A 41 -5.40 2.41 -14.40
CA LYS A 41 -5.61 3.87 -14.37
C LYS A 41 -5.72 4.41 -12.95
N VAL A 42 -5.62 3.55 -11.93
CA VAL A 42 -5.81 3.90 -10.53
C VAL A 42 -4.56 3.53 -9.74
N VAL A 43 -4.07 4.47 -8.93
CA VAL A 43 -2.98 4.25 -7.96
C VAL A 43 -3.51 4.55 -6.57
N VAL A 44 -3.32 3.62 -5.63
CA VAL A 44 -3.77 3.77 -4.24
C VAL A 44 -2.58 4.11 -3.34
N CYS A 45 -2.44 5.38 -2.98
CA CYS A 45 -1.39 5.83 -2.06
C CYS A 45 -1.86 5.75 -0.60
N VAL A 46 -1.06 5.13 0.27
CA VAL A 46 -1.23 5.16 1.74
C VAL A 46 -0.14 6.05 2.32
N VAL A 47 -0.54 7.10 3.04
CA VAL A 47 0.35 8.06 3.70
C VAL A 47 0.20 7.90 5.20
N SER A 48 1.28 7.55 5.88
CA SER A 48 1.31 7.42 7.34
C SER A 48 2.23 8.47 7.97
N ASP A 49 1.77 9.09 9.05
CA ASP A 49 2.50 10.13 9.80
C ASP A 49 3.80 9.63 10.47
N GLY A 50 4.08 8.33 10.44
CA GLY A 50 5.39 7.79 10.78
C GLY A 50 5.37 6.31 11.16
N ARG A 51 6.41 5.58 10.76
CA ARG A 51 6.53 4.13 11.05
C ARG A 51 6.56 3.76 12.54
N SER A 52 6.90 4.72 13.40
CA SER A 52 6.89 4.53 14.86
C SER A 52 5.54 4.82 15.49
N LYS A 53 4.63 5.47 14.76
CA LYS A 53 3.30 5.88 15.21
C LYS A 53 2.19 4.94 14.74
N ILE A 54 2.39 4.30 13.60
CA ILE A 54 1.46 3.32 13.06
C ILE A 54 1.24 2.13 14.01
N ASN A 55 0.00 1.65 14.08
CA ASN A 55 -0.36 0.47 14.85
C ASN A 55 0.33 -0.78 14.27
N ARG A 56 0.92 -1.62 15.14
CA ARG A 56 1.62 -2.85 14.75
C ARG A 56 0.75 -3.83 13.97
N ARG A 57 -0.54 -3.92 14.30
CA ARG A 57 -1.47 -4.80 13.57
C ARG A 57 -1.79 -4.26 12.18
N THR A 58 -1.86 -2.94 12.03
CA THR A 58 -1.98 -2.31 10.70
C THR A 58 -0.72 -2.51 9.87
N LEU A 59 0.48 -2.46 10.49
CA LEU A 59 1.72 -2.88 9.81
C LEU A 59 1.68 -4.35 9.38
N ALA A 60 1.16 -5.24 10.23
CA ALA A 60 1.00 -6.65 9.88
C ALA A 60 0.01 -6.85 8.72
N TYR A 61 -1.08 -6.08 8.68
CA TYR A 61 -1.99 -6.04 7.54
C TYR A 61 -1.26 -5.60 6.26
N LEU A 62 -0.53 -4.48 6.31
CA LEU A 62 0.22 -3.95 5.18
C LEU A 62 1.28 -4.96 4.68
N ALA A 63 1.91 -5.69 5.61
CA ALA A 63 2.80 -6.79 5.26
C ALA A 63 2.05 -7.96 4.61
N GLY A 64 0.87 -8.31 5.12
CA GLY A 64 0.03 -9.38 4.58
C GLY A 64 -0.43 -9.13 3.14
N ILE A 65 -0.65 -7.87 2.74
CA ILE A 65 -0.98 -7.52 1.35
C ILE A 65 0.26 -7.23 0.47
N GLY A 66 1.46 -7.32 1.03
CA GLY A 66 2.75 -7.19 0.33
C GLY A 66 3.31 -5.78 0.18
N VAL A 67 2.62 -4.74 0.68
CA VAL A 67 3.05 -3.34 0.50
C VAL A 67 4.09 -2.89 1.55
N TYR A 68 4.28 -3.67 2.61
CA TYR A 68 5.27 -3.42 3.65
C TYR A 68 6.11 -4.67 3.94
N GLN A 69 7.42 -4.49 4.11
CA GLN A 69 8.32 -5.57 4.52
C GLN A 69 9.17 -5.09 5.70
N ASP A 70 9.10 -5.83 6.81
CA ASP A 70 9.86 -5.50 8.00
C ASP A 70 11.37 -5.59 7.74
N GLY A 71 12.15 -4.73 8.39
CA GLY A 71 13.62 -4.71 8.28
C GLY A 71 14.21 -4.04 7.02
N ILE A 72 13.40 -3.73 6.00
CA ILE A 72 13.88 -3.05 4.78
C ILE A 72 14.11 -1.56 5.02
N ALA A 73 13.19 -0.90 5.74
CA ALA A 73 13.27 0.54 5.99
C ALA A 73 14.50 0.91 6.84
N LYS A 74 15.39 1.75 6.30
CA LYS A 74 16.62 2.23 6.96
C LYS A 74 16.49 3.71 7.32
N ASN A 75 17.02 4.11 8.48
CA ASN A 75 17.07 5.54 8.85
C ASN A 75 18.18 6.29 8.12
N TYR A 76 19.22 5.56 7.68
CA TYR A 76 20.36 6.13 6.98
C TYR A 76 20.71 5.24 5.79
N VAL A 77 21.04 5.88 4.67
CA VAL A 77 21.64 5.24 3.49
C VAL A 77 23.07 5.71 3.33
N GLU A 78 23.92 4.82 2.85
CA GLU A 78 25.29 5.15 2.51
C GLU A 78 25.31 5.77 1.09
N SER A 79 25.82 6.99 0.96
CA SER A 79 26.02 7.67 -0.32
C SER A 79 27.50 7.91 -0.53
N ILE A 80 27.99 7.65 -1.74
CA ILE A 80 29.35 7.95 -2.16
C ILE A 80 29.38 9.40 -2.68
N LYS A 81 30.28 10.20 -2.13
CA LYS A 81 30.57 11.56 -2.63
C LYS A 81 31.48 11.47 -3.86
N GLU A 82 31.52 12.55 -4.64
CA GLU A 82 32.35 12.62 -5.86
C GLU A 82 33.85 12.36 -5.60
N ASP A 83 34.32 12.63 -4.39
CA ASP A 83 35.69 12.37 -3.93
C ASP A 83 35.94 10.90 -3.51
N GLY A 84 34.95 10.02 -3.67
CA GLY A 84 35.02 8.61 -3.28
C GLY A 84 34.78 8.34 -1.79
N SER A 85 34.57 9.38 -0.97
CA SER A 85 34.28 9.22 0.46
C SER A 85 32.84 8.77 0.72
N LYS A 86 32.67 7.90 1.71
CA LYS A 86 31.37 7.40 2.16
C LYS A 86 30.76 8.38 3.15
N THR A 87 29.50 8.76 2.92
CA THR A 87 28.73 9.60 3.85
C THR A 87 27.40 8.93 4.16
N LYS A 88 26.98 9.00 5.43
CA LYS A 88 25.62 8.61 5.83
C LYS A 88 24.67 9.75 5.55
N LYS A 89 23.64 9.49 4.76
CA LYS A 89 22.54 10.42 4.48
C LYS A 89 21.29 9.92 5.18
N GLU A 90 20.61 10.80 5.89
CA GLU A 90 19.33 10.49 6.55
C GLU A 90 18.24 10.24 5.50
N VAL A 91 17.43 9.21 5.72
CA VAL A 91 16.33 8.86 4.83
C VAL A 91 15.11 9.69 5.17
N THR A 92 14.64 10.48 4.22
CA THR A 92 13.45 11.33 4.36
C THR A 92 12.15 10.58 4.04
N ALA A 93 12.20 9.62 3.13
CA ALA A 93 11.05 8.83 2.71
C ALA A 93 11.48 7.44 2.20
N HIS A 94 10.59 6.46 2.37
CA HIS A 94 10.67 5.17 1.70
C HIS A 94 9.47 5.06 0.76
N ILE A 95 9.72 4.67 -0.48
CA ILE A 95 8.67 4.42 -1.47
C ILE A 95 8.74 2.94 -1.80
N TYR A 96 7.61 2.27 -1.65
CA TYR A 96 7.42 0.87 -2.03
C TYR A 96 6.31 0.84 -3.07
N GLU A 97 6.55 0.14 -4.17
CA GLU A 97 5.52 -0.14 -5.17
C GLU A 97 5.29 -1.64 -5.18
N TYR A 98 4.03 -2.05 -5.09
CA TYR A 98 3.67 -3.46 -5.12
C TYR A 98 2.29 -3.61 -5.77
N THR A 99 2.18 -4.52 -6.73
CA THR A 99 0.88 -4.85 -7.31
C THR A 99 0.26 -6.01 -6.54
N THR A 100 -0.73 -5.72 -5.71
CA THR A 100 -1.41 -6.73 -4.90
C THR A 100 -2.72 -7.17 -5.54
N GLN A 101 -3.09 -8.44 -5.34
CA GLN A 101 -4.42 -8.99 -5.65
C GLN A 101 -5.09 -9.55 -4.40
N ILE A 102 -4.65 -9.08 -3.22
CA ILE A 102 -5.08 -9.57 -1.93
C ILE A 102 -5.61 -8.38 -1.12
N SER A 103 -6.72 -8.57 -0.42
CA SER A 103 -7.17 -7.65 0.64
C SER A 103 -7.72 -8.45 1.81
N PHE A 104 -7.85 -7.83 3.00
CA PHE A 104 -8.63 -8.41 4.08
C PHE A 104 -9.88 -7.55 4.34
N ASP A 105 -10.98 -8.21 4.72
CA ASP A 105 -12.19 -7.53 5.17
C ASP A 105 -12.08 -7.08 6.64
N ALA A 106 -13.14 -6.45 7.15
CA ALA A 106 -13.18 -5.96 8.53
C ALA A 106 -13.12 -7.13 9.56
N GLU A 107 -13.47 -8.34 9.12
CA GLU A 107 -13.38 -9.58 9.89
C GLU A 107 -12.01 -10.25 9.79
N MET A 108 -11.02 -9.59 9.17
CA MET A 108 -9.65 -10.11 8.95
C MET A 108 -9.59 -11.39 8.12
N LYS A 109 -10.60 -11.63 7.28
CA LYS A 109 -10.57 -12.74 6.32
C LYS A 109 -9.94 -12.29 5.03
N MET A 110 -8.93 -13.05 4.60
CA MET A 110 -8.27 -12.85 3.32
C MET A 110 -9.28 -13.02 2.19
N LYS A 111 -9.26 -12.08 1.23
CA LYS A 111 -10.04 -12.12 -0.01
C LYS A 111 -9.08 -12.13 -1.18
N THR A 112 -9.32 -13.05 -2.10
CA THR A 112 -8.57 -13.23 -3.35
C THR A 112 -9.48 -13.43 -4.55
N GLU A 113 -10.72 -13.86 -4.34
CA GLU A 113 -11.70 -14.08 -5.40
C GLU A 113 -12.28 -12.74 -5.87
N GLU A 114 -12.45 -12.60 -7.19
CA GLU A 114 -13.03 -11.43 -7.86
C GLU A 114 -12.28 -10.10 -7.67
N LEU A 115 -11.05 -10.14 -7.14
CA LEU A 115 -10.18 -8.96 -7.03
C LEU A 115 -9.42 -8.71 -8.32
N VAL A 116 -9.29 -7.44 -8.68
CA VAL A 116 -8.42 -6.98 -9.77
C VAL A 116 -7.09 -6.50 -9.18
N PRO A 117 -6.00 -6.49 -9.96
CA PRO A 117 -4.71 -5.98 -9.48
C PRO A 117 -4.81 -4.53 -9.01
N ILE A 118 -4.14 -4.18 -7.92
CA ILE A 118 -4.09 -2.83 -7.36
C ILE A 118 -2.63 -2.43 -7.22
N GLN A 119 -2.28 -1.27 -7.78
CA GLN A 119 -0.98 -0.60 -7.63
C GLN A 119 -1.05 0.52 -6.59
#